data_AF-A0A933HSG6-F1
#
_entry.id   AF-A0A933HSG6-F1
#
_cell.length_a   1.000
_cell.length_b   1.000
_cell.length_c   1.000
_cell.angle_alpha   90.00
_cell.angle_beta   90.00
_cell.angle_gamma   90.00
#
_symmetry.space_group_name_H-M   'P 1'
#
loop_
_entity.id
_entity.type
_entity.pdbx_description
1 polymer ?
#
loop_
_entity_poly.entity_id
_entity_poly.type
_entity_poly.pdbx_seq_one_letter_code
_entity_poly.pdbx_strand_id
1 'polypeptide(L)'
;MQVFFFDTSAIVKRYIDEPGSAWVRQICNTREADTNARINLVVVGSITIVEFAAAVSILERRNVILKRVAERAYKHFFCGFRERISSYEHYTRFAINGSKARTTRSS
;
A
#
# COMPACT_ATOMS: atom_id res chain seq x y z
N MET A 1 6.49 -2.71 15.16
CA MET A 1 5.56 -2.89 14.01
C MET A 1 4.44 -1.86 14.13
N GLN A 2 4.29 -0.97 13.14
CA GLN A 2 3.21 0.03 13.10
C GLN A 2 2.29 -0.23 11.91
N VAL A 3 1.02 0.17 12.04
CA VAL A 3 0.00 0.04 11.00
C VAL A 3 -0.37 1.42 10.49
N PHE A 4 -0.27 1.63 9.19
CA PHE A 4 -0.64 2.87 8.52
C PHE A 4 -1.80 2.62 7.57
N PHE A 5 -2.83 3.46 7.65
CA PHE A 5 -3.83 3.55 6.59
C PHE A 5 -3.42 4.65 5.62
N PHE A 6 -3.30 4.32 4.33
CA PHE A 6 -3.07 5.31 3.28
C PHE A 6 -4.35 5.48 2.46
N ASP A 7 -4.81 6.72 2.36
CA ASP A 7 -5.74 7.14 1.33
C ASP A 7 -5.05 7.20 -0.03
N THR A 8 -5.80 7.50 -1.08
CA THR A 8 -5.23 7.56 -2.43
C THR A 8 -4.19 8.66 -2.57
N SER A 9 -4.38 9.82 -1.92
CA SER A 9 -3.40 10.90 -2.00
C SER A 9 -2.05 10.49 -1.40
N ALA A 10 -2.04 9.73 -0.30
CA ALA A 10 -0.82 9.18 0.27
C ALA A 10 -0.21 8.06 -0.58
N ILE A 11 -0.99 7.16 -1.19
CA ILE A 11 -0.40 6.07 -1.99
C ILE A 11 0.21 6.58 -3.30
N VAL A 12 -0.35 7.63 -3.92
CA VAL A 12 0.18 8.22 -5.17
C VAL A 12 1.62 8.70 -4.97
N LYS A 13 1.92 9.31 -3.82
CA LYS A 13 3.27 9.76 -3.40
C LYS A 13 4.32 8.65 -3.40
N ARG A 14 3.90 7.40 -3.25
CA ARG A 14 4.80 6.26 -3.37
C ARG A 14 5.38 6.15 -4.79
N TYR A 15 4.57 6.44 -5.79
CA TYR A 15 4.85 6.21 -7.21
C TYR A 15 5.22 7.47 -7.99
N ILE A 16 4.81 8.65 -7.51
CA ILE A 16 5.07 9.96 -8.11
C ILE A 16 5.88 10.82 -7.13
N ASP A 17 6.82 11.61 -7.65
CA ASP A 17 7.59 12.58 -6.86
C ASP A 17 6.77 13.85 -6.63
N GLU A 18 6.38 14.08 -5.38
CA GLU A 18 5.68 15.27 -4.92
C GLU A 18 5.99 15.53 -3.43
N PRO A 19 5.60 16.67 -2.84
CA PRO A 19 5.81 16.94 -1.42
C PRO A 19 5.24 15.82 -0.52
N GLY A 20 6.14 15.24 0.30
CA GLY A 20 5.85 14.12 1.19
C GLY A 20 6.18 12.73 0.62
N SER A 21 6.57 12.60 -0.65
CA SER A 21 6.94 11.31 -1.24
C SER A 21 8.13 10.64 -0.54
N ALA A 22 9.11 11.41 -0.07
CA ALA A 22 10.24 10.86 0.68
C ALA A 22 9.78 10.13 1.96
N TRP A 23 8.89 10.76 2.73
CA TRP A 23 8.35 10.19 3.97
C TRP A 23 7.46 8.96 3.71
N VAL A 24 6.58 9.03 2.71
CA VAL A 24 5.73 7.89 2.29
C VAL A 24 6.59 6.69 1.87
N ARG A 25 7.64 6.93 1.07
CA ARG A 25 8.56 5.87 0.65
C ARG A 25 9.37 5.33 1.81
N GLN A 26 9.79 6.17 2.75
CA GLN A 26 10.46 5.73 3.97
C GLN A 26 9.59 4.76 4.77
N ILE A 27 8.32 5.11 5.06
CA ILE A 27 7.38 4.21 5.75
C ILE A 27 7.27 2.87 5.00
N CYS A 28 7.10 2.95 3.68
CA CYS A 28 6.93 1.79 2.80
C CYS A 28 8.16 0.88 2.69
N ASN A 29 9.35 1.42 2.89
CA ASN A 29 10.62 0.74 2.62
C ASN A 29 11.44 0.45 3.88
N THR A 30 10.96 0.88 5.05
CA THR A 30 11.59 0.56 6.34
C THR A 30 11.56 -0.94 6.57
N ARG A 31 12.75 -1.52 6.79
CA ARG A 31 12.97 -2.96 6.92
C ARG A 31 13.78 -3.27 8.17
N GLU A 32 13.55 -4.45 8.71
CA GLU A 32 14.32 -5.01 9.81
C GLU A 32 15.69 -5.45 9.29
N ALA A 33 16.75 -5.15 10.05
CA ALA A 33 18.13 -5.36 9.61
C ALA A 33 18.44 -6.85 9.36
N ASP A 34 17.93 -7.73 10.23
CA ASP A 34 18.31 -9.14 10.25
C ASP A 34 17.51 -9.98 9.25
N THR A 35 16.21 -9.69 9.11
CA THR A 35 15.30 -10.48 8.27
C THR A 35 15.04 -9.86 6.90
N ASN A 36 15.43 -8.59 6.72
CA ASN A 36 15.06 -7.75 5.58
C ASN A 36 13.52 -7.65 5.39
N ALA A 37 12.72 -8.03 6.38
CA ALA A 37 11.26 -7.94 6.34
C ALA A 37 10.80 -6.49 6.53
N ARG A 38 9.64 -6.12 5.96
CA ARG A 38 9.08 -4.79 6.19
C ARG A 38 8.57 -4.67 7.62
N ILE A 39 8.95 -3.60 8.31
CA ILE A 39 8.54 -3.34 9.70
C ILE A 39 7.11 -2.78 9.78
N ASN A 40 6.69 -2.05 8.74
CA ASN A 40 5.41 -1.36 8.71
C ASN A 40 4.39 -2.11 7.85
N LEU A 41 3.18 -2.24 8.38
CA LEU A 41 2.02 -2.69 7.63
C LEU A 41 1.32 -1.47 7.04
N VAL A 42 1.19 -1.42 5.71
CA VAL A 42 0.45 -0.37 5.00
C VAL A 42 -0.83 -0.98 4.47
N VAL A 43 -1.97 -0.39 4.84
CA VAL A 43 -3.29 -0.84 4.43
C VAL A 43 -3.98 0.24 3.61
N VAL A 44 -4.69 -0.16 2.56
CA VAL A 44 -5.38 0.73 1.61
C VAL A 44 -6.77 0.17 1.30
N GLY A 45 -7.75 1.05 1.09
CA GLY A 45 -9.08 0.62 0.66
C GLY A 45 -9.10 0.12 -0.78
N SER A 46 -10.02 -0.78 -1.14
CA SER A 46 -10.16 -1.23 -2.54
C SER A 46 -10.53 -0.08 -3.49
N ILE A 47 -11.19 0.96 -2.99
CA ILE A 47 -11.49 2.19 -3.73
C ILE A 47 -10.23 2.91 -4.24
N THR A 48 -9.08 2.68 -3.60
CA THR A 48 -7.80 3.27 -3.98
C THR A 48 -7.38 2.89 -5.41
N ILE A 49 -7.86 1.77 -5.97
CA ILE A 49 -7.58 1.41 -7.37
C ILE A 49 -8.13 2.46 -8.33
N VAL A 50 -9.42 2.77 -8.18
CA VAL A 50 -10.14 3.66 -9.10
C VAL A 50 -9.71 5.10 -8.89
N GLU A 51 -9.50 5.51 -7.64
CA GLU A 51 -9.04 6.85 -7.32
C GLU A 51 -7.59 7.08 -7.78
N PHE A 52 -6.70 6.09 -7.65
CA PHE A 52 -5.33 6.19 -8.15
C PHE A 52 -5.34 6.39 -9.68
N ALA A 53 -6.14 5.60 -10.40
CA ALA A 53 -6.23 5.72 -11.84
C ALA A 53 -6.80 7.06 -12.29
N ALA A 54 -7.80 7.58 -11.58
CA ALA A 54 -8.34 8.91 -11.82
C ALA A 54 -7.28 10.00 -11.55
N ALA A 55 -6.56 9.93 -10.43
CA ALA A 55 -5.54 10.90 -10.04
C ALA A 55 -4.40 10.97 -11.07
N VAL A 56 -3.83 9.83 -11.46
CA VAL A 56 -2.76 9.78 -12.47
C VAL A 56 -3.25 10.32 -13.82
N SER A 57 -4.46 9.95 -14.24
CA SER A 57 -5.06 10.47 -15.48
C SER A 57 -5.25 11.99 -15.47
N ILE A 58 -5.64 12.56 -14.33
CA ILE A 58 -5.79 14.03 -14.18
C ILE A 58 -4.42 14.71 -14.30
N LEU A 59 -3.39 14.18 -13.64
CA LEU A 59 -2.04 14.74 -13.70
C LEU A 59 -1.46 14.67 -15.12
N GLU A 60 -1.69 13.56 -15.83
CA GLU A 60 -1.28 13.41 -17.23
C GLU A 60 -2.00 14.39 -18.14
N ARG A 61 -3.35 14.48 -18.07
CA ARG A 61 -4.15 15.38 -18.93
C ARG A 61 -3.83 16.85 -18.72
N ARG A 62 -3.42 17.22 -17.50
CA ARG A 62 -3.00 18.59 -17.15
C ARG A 62 -1.53 18.87 -17.49
N ASN A 63 -0.81 17.92 -18.11
CA ASN A 63 0.62 18.00 -18.39
C ASN A 63 1.49 18.24 -17.15
N VAL A 64 1.01 17.87 -15.95
CA VAL A 64 1.79 17.93 -14.71
C VAL A 64 2.84 16.82 -14.68
N ILE A 65 2.49 15.66 -15.24
CA ILE A 65 3.41 14.55 -15.46
C ILE A 65 3.40 14.15 -16.93
N LEU A 66 4.53 13.64 -17.42
CA LEU A 66 4.63 13.09 -18.76
C LEU A 66 3.88 11.76 -18.86
N LYS A 67 3.31 11.44 -20.03
CA LYS A 67 2.67 10.15 -20.30
C LYS A 67 3.52 8.94 -19.87
N ARG A 68 4.83 8.94 -20.15
CA ARG A 68 5.76 7.88 -19.72
C ARG A 68 5.83 7.71 -18.19
N VAL A 69 5.65 8.79 -17.44
CA VAL A 69 5.63 8.76 -15.97
C VAL A 69 4.31 8.17 -15.49
N ALA A 70 3.19 8.56 -16.11
CA ALA A 70 1.89 7.96 -15.84
C ALA A 70 1.89 6.44 -16.12
N GLU A 71 2.37 6.01 -17.29
CA GLU A 71 2.50 4.58 -17.66
C GLU A 71 3.35 3.80 -16.63
N ARG A 72 4.47 4.38 -16.20
CA ARG A 72 5.33 3.80 -15.18
C ARG A 72 4.61 3.70 -13.83
N ALA A 73 3.90 4.75 -13.42
CA ALA A 73 3.12 4.77 -12.19
C ALA A 73 2.02 3.69 -12.21
N TYR A 74 1.28 3.55 -13.32
CA TYR A 74 0.31 2.48 -13.51
C TYR A 74 0.93 1.10 -13.38
N LYS A 75 2.01 0.84 -14.12
CA LYS A 75 2.68 -0.46 -14.12
C LYS A 75 3.14 -0.84 -12.70
N HIS A 76 3.78 0.08 -11.99
CA HIS A 76 4.26 -0.18 -10.63
C HIS A 76 3.13 -0.29 -9.61
N PHE A 77 2.07 0.52 -9.76
CA PHE A 77 0.89 0.42 -8.90
C PHE A 77 0.22 -0.93 -9.07
N PHE A 78 -0.22 -1.30 -10.26
CA PHE A 78 -0.97 -2.55 -10.45
C PHE A 78 -0.13 -3.82 -10.19
N CYS A 79 1.17 -3.80 -10.51
CA CYS A 79 2.07 -4.90 -10.15
C CYS A 79 2.19 -5.03 -8.63
N GLY A 80 2.47 -3.92 -7.92
CA GLY A 80 2.65 -3.95 -6.47
C GLY A 80 1.37 -4.04 -5.64
N PHE A 81 0.23 -3.61 -6.19
CA PHE A 81 -1.07 -3.57 -5.51
C PHE A 81 -1.63 -4.99 -5.36
N ARG A 82 -1.53 -5.84 -6.40
CA ARG A 82 -1.93 -7.25 -6.33
C ARG A 82 -1.04 -8.08 -5.39
N GLU A 83 0.24 -7.74 -5.28
CA GLU A 83 1.19 -8.45 -4.41
C GLU A 83 1.07 -8.07 -2.93
N ARG A 84 0.52 -6.88 -2.61
CA ARG A 84 0.51 -6.32 -1.25
C ARG A 84 -0.87 -6.16 -0.63
N ILE A 85 -1.92 -6.32 -1.42
CA ILE A 85 -3.24 -6.59 -0.88
C ILE A 85 -3.32 -8.09 -0.65
N SER A 86 -2.83 -8.47 0.53
CA SER A 86 -3.59 -9.45 1.28
C SER A 86 -4.96 -8.80 1.47
N SER A 87 -5.97 -9.23 0.70
CA SER A 87 -7.35 -8.73 0.85
C SER A 87 -7.64 -8.60 2.33
N TYR A 88 -8.28 -7.51 2.76
CA TYR A 88 -8.71 -7.36 4.16
C TYR A 88 -9.38 -8.64 4.70
N GLU A 89 -10.02 -9.45 3.85
CA GLU A 89 -10.50 -10.81 4.15
C GLU A 89 -9.47 -11.75 4.80
N HIS A 90 -8.22 -11.73 4.35
CA HIS A 90 -7.16 -12.62 4.83
C HIS A 90 -6.70 -12.22 6.24
N TYR A 91 -6.66 -10.92 6.55
CA TYR A 91 -6.32 -10.43 7.88
C TYR A 91 -7.44 -10.68 8.89
N THR A 92 -8.72 -10.54 8.51
CA THR A 92 -9.83 -10.99 9.35
C THR A 92 -9.80 -12.50 9.60
N ARG A 93 -9.49 -13.33 8.60
CA ARG A 93 -9.33 -14.78 8.84
C ARG A 93 -8.19 -15.10 9.79
N PHE A 94 -7.06 -14.40 9.70
CA PHE A 94 -5.93 -14.61 10.61
C PHE A 94 -6.23 -14.12 12.03
N ALA A 95 -6.89 -12.97 12.19
CA ALA A 95 -7.28 -12.43 13.49
C ALA A 95 -8.39 -13.25 14.18
N ILE A 96 -9.35 -13.78 13.41
CA ILE A 96 -10.44 -14.63 13.90
C ILE A 96 -9.94 -16.05 14.25
N ASN A 97 -9.09 -16.66 13.42
CA ASN A 97 -8.54 -17.99 13.68
C ASN A 97 -7.44 -17.99 14.77
N GLY A 98 -6.67 -16.90 14.89
CA GLY A 98 -5.68 -16.74 15.96
C GLY A 98 -6.30 -16.60 17.36
N SER A 99 -7.54 -16.12 17.46
CA SER A 99 -8.27 -16.03 18.74
C SER A 99 -8.87 -17.37 19.18
N LYS A 100 -9.27 -18.24 18.25
CA LYS A 100 -9.76 -19.60 18.55
C LYS A 100 -8.66 -20.56 19.04
N ALA A 101 -7.42 -20.37 18.58
CA ALA A 101 -6.30 -21.22 18.99
C ALA A 101 -5.83 -20.98 20.44
N ARG A 102 -6.22 -19.86 21.06
CA ARG A 102 -5.80 -19.49 22.42
C ARG A 102 -6.79 -19.95 23.51
N THR A 103 -7.96 -20.47 23.14
CA THR A 103 -9.01 -20.92 24.06
C THR A 103 -9.07 -22.44 24.26
N THR A 104 -8.27 -23.23 23.53
CA THR A 104 -8.29 -24.71 23.61
C THR A 104 -7.04 -25.33 24.25
N ARG A 105 -6.22 -24.55 24.96
CA ARG A 105 -5.12 -25.06 25.81
C ARG A 105 -5.28 -24.56 27.23
N SER A 106 -6.35 -24.99 27.87
CA SER A 106 -6.52 -24.97 29.33
C SER A 106 -7.59 -26.00 29.71
N SER A 107 -7.22 -27.27 29.70
CA SER A 107 -7.88 -28.37 30.40
C SER A 107 -6.86 -29.48 30.58
#